data_AF-A0A929HYP1-F1
#
_entry.id   AF-A0A929HYP1-F1
#
_cell.length_a   1.000
_cell.length_b   1.000
_cell.length_c   1.000
_cell.angle_alpha   90.00
_cell.angle_beta   90.00
_cell.angle_gamma   90.00
#
_symmetry.space_group_name_H-M   'P 1'
#
loop_
_entity.id
_entity.type
_entity.pdbx_description
1 polymer ?
#
loop_
_entity_poly.entity_id
_entity_poly.type
_entity_poly.pdbx_seq_one_letter_code
_entity_poly.pdbx_strand_id
1 'polypeptide(L)'
;MKRSTAGILAFALIALFLLVFGVDFFDAIWSFPSQSAVPFMVIALVGTGIYISVYLGFPQIKRFWHGVKVTMGIYDNPDDEGDLNHFRALTTALSA
;
A
#
# COMPACT_ATOMS: atom_id res chain seq x y z
N MET A 1 13.57 30.68 6.66
CA MET A 1 13.25 30.12 5.33
C MET A 1 11.74 30.03 5.16
N LYS A 2 11.20 30.42 3.99
CA LYS A 2 9.77 30.26 3.70
C LYS A 2 9.47 28.76 3.56
N ARG A 3 8.36 28.27 4.12
CA ARG A 3 8.00 26.82 4.09
C ARG A 3 7.99 26.24 2.65
N SER A 4 7.64 27.05 1.67
CA SER A 4 7.71 26.70 0.23
C SER A 4 9.13 26.43 -0.27
N THR A 5 10.14 27.21 0.15
CA THR A 5 11.55 27.00 -0.24
C THR A 5 12.15 25.77 0.42
N ALA A 6 11.75 25.46 1.66
CA ALA A 6 12.19 24.26 2.37
C ALA A 6 11.69 22.97 1.69
N GLY A 7 10.43 22.97 1.22
CA GLY A 7 9.89 21.85 0.44
C GLY A 7 10.67 21.62 -0.84
N ILE A 8 10.90 22.67 -1.63
CA ILE A 8 11.64 22.57 -2.90
C ILE A 8 13.06 22.03 -2.68
N LEU A 9 13.75 22.49 -1.63
CA LEU A 9 15.09 21.98 -1.29
C LEU A 9 15.07 20.51 -0.87
N ALA A 10 14.09 20.09 -0.08
CA ALA A 10 13.95 18.68 0.30
C ALA A 10 13.68 17.79 -0.91
N PHE A 11 12.78 18.18 -1.81
CA PHE A 11 12.52 17.46 -3.05
C PHE A 11 13.74 17.41 -3.96
N ALA A 12 14.48 18.52 -4.09
CA ALA A 12 15.71 18.54 -4.89
C ALA A 12 16.79 17.61 -4.31
N LEU A 13 16.90 17.54 -2.98
CA LEU A 13 17.84 16.63 -2.30
C LEU A 13 17.43 15.17 -2.47
N ILE A 14 16.15 14.84 -2.29
CA ILE A 14 15.62 13.49 -2.52
C ILE A 14 15.84 13.09 -3.99
N ALA A 15 15.52 13.98 -4.94
CA ALA A 15 15.71 13.71 -6.37
C ALA A 15 17.19 13.49 -6.71
N LEU A 16 18.09 14.33 -6.18
CA LEU A 16 19.54 14.16 -6.35
C LEU A 16 20.02 12.84 -5.76
N PHE A 17 19.57 12.48 -4.56
CA PHE A 17 19.88 11.21 -3.92
C PHE A 17 19.39 10.02 -4.76
N LEU A 18 18.15 10.04 -5.23
CA LEU A 18 17.59 8.98 -6.07
C LEU A 18 18.28 8.88 -7.42
N LEU A 19 18.70 10.00 -8.01
CA LEU A 19 19.46 9.99 -9.27
C LEU A 19 20.85 9.39 -9.12
N VAL A 20 21.53 9.65 -8.00
CA VAL A 20 22.92 9.21 -7.78
C VAL A 20 22.97 7.80 -7.18
N PHE A 21 22.08 7.47 -6.25
CA PHE A 21 22.12 6.25 -5.44
C PHE A 21 20.86 5.39 -5.53
N GLY A 22 19.82 5.85 -6.25
CA GLY A 22 18.51 5.18 -6.21
C GLY A 22 18.54 3.76 -6.75
N VAL A 23 19.31 3.51 -7.82
CA VAL A 23 19.44 2.18 -8.42
C VAL A 23 20.16 1.24 -7.46
N ASP A 24 21.33 1.61 -6.96
CA ASP A 24 22.11 0.78 -6.03
C ASP A 24 21.36 0.51 -4.72
N PHE A 25 20.64 1.52 -4.21
CA PHE A 25 19.81 1.37 -3.02
C PHE A 25 18.62 0.43 -3.26
N PHE A 26 17.93 0.57 -4.40
CA PHE A 26 16.84 -0.32 -4.79
C PHE A 26 17.34 -1.76 -4.90
N ASP A 27 18.45 -1.97 -5.59
CA ASP A 27 19.06 -3.30 -5.76
C ASP A 27 19.51 -3.89 -4.43
N ALA A 28 20.09 -3.09 -3.53
CA ALA A 28 20.47 -3.55 -2.19
C ALA A 28 19.28 -4.07 -1.37
N ILE A 29 18.12 -3.40 -1.44
CA ILE A 29 16.91 -3.84 -0.75
C ILE A 29 16.30 -5.06 -1.45
N TRP A 30 16.18 -5.02 -2.77
CA TRP A 30 15.52 -6.09 -3.53
C TRP A 30 16.34 -7.38 -3.61
N SER A 31 17.66 -7.30 -3.52
CA SER A 31 18.54 -8.47 -3.56
C SER A 31 18.90 -9.01 -2.18
N PHE A 32 18.47 -8.38 -1.09
CA PHE A 32 18.77 -8.83 0.26
C PHE A 32 18.00 -10.13 0.63
N PRO A 33 18.66 -11.14 1.21
CA PRO A 33 20.10 -11.31 1.39
C PRO A 33 20.79 -11.67 0.06
N SER A 34 21.91 -11.00 -0.24
CA SER A 34 22.65 -11.17 -1.49
C SER A 34 22.85 -12.65 -1.77
N GLN A 35 22.52 -13.10 -2.98
CA GLN A 35 22.52 -14.50 -3.46
C GLN A 35 21.22 -15.32 -3.25
N SER A 36 20.10 -14.72 -2.83
CA SER A 36 18.83 -15.47 -2.75
C SER A 36 18.11 -15.51 -4.10
N ALA A 37 17.69 -16.71 -4.54
CA ALA A 37 16.85 -16.88 -5.73
C ALA A 37 15.47 -16.22 -5.60
N VAL A 38 15.02 -16.00 -4.35
CA VAL A 38 13.78 -15.28 -4.04
C VAL A 38 14.11 -14.18 -3.01
N PRO A 39 13.83 -12.89 -3.31
CA PRO A 39 14.03 -11.80 -2.36
C PRO A 39 13.36 -12.06 -1.01
N PHE A 40 14.03 -11.73 0.09
CA PHE A 40 13.46 -11.91 1.43
C PHE A 40 12.15 -11.15 1.62
N MET A 41 12.06 -9.96 1.02
CA MET A 41 10.82 -9.16 1.02
C MET A 41 9.64 -9.92 0.43
N VAL A 42 9.83 -10.71 -0.63
CA VAL A 42 8.76 -11.52 -1.24
C VAL A 42 8.32 -12.61 -0.28
N ILE A 43 9.26 -13.29 0.37
CA ILE A 43 8.95 -14.32 1.37
C ILE A 43 8.18 -13.71 2.54
N ALA A 44 8.60 -12.55 3.04
CA ALA A 44 7.92 -11.86 4.13
C ALA A 44 6.50 -11.42 3.73
N LEU A 45 6.33 -10.86 2.53
CA LEU A 45 5.04 -10.34 2.05
C LEU A 45 4.05 -11.48 1.77
N VAL A 46 4.47 -12.49 1.00
CA VAL A 46 3.64 -13.66 0.69
C VAL A 46 3.39 -14.49 1.96
N GLY A 47 4.42 -14.70 2.78
CA GLY A 47 4.31 -15.42 4.05
C GLY A 47 3.34 -14.76 5.00
N THR A 48 3.38 -13.43 5.14
CA THR A 48 2.40 -12.68 5.94
C THR A 48 1.00 -12.80 5.35
N GLY A 49 0.85 -12.67 4.03
CA GLY A 49 -0.44 -12.82 3.36
C GLY A 49 -1.07 -14.20 3.58
N ILE A 50 -0.27 -15.28 3.47
CA ILE A 50 -0.71 -16.64 3.74
C ILE A 50 -1.05 -16.83 5.22
N TYR A 51 -0.17 -16.39 6.12
CA TYR A 51 -0.38 -16.51 7.56
C TYR A 51 -1.69 -15.84 8.00
N ILE A 52 -1.90 -14.57 7.60
CA ILE A 52 -3.12 -13.83 7.93
C ILE A 52 -4.35 -14.47 7.27
N SER A 53 -4.22 -14.95 6.03
CA SER A 53 -5.31 -15.66 5.35
C SER A 53 -5.74 -16.91 6.11
N VAL A 54 -4.80 -17.74 6.55
CA VAL A 54 -5.10 -18.97 7.30
C VAL A 54 -5.62 -18.64 8.69
N TYR A 55 -5.00 -17.69 9.40
CA TYR A 55 -5.40 -17.26 10.74
C TYR A 55 -6.84 -16.72 10.78
N LEU A 56 -7.23 -15.93 9.79
CA LEU A 56 -8.60 -15.40 9.65
C LEU A 56 -9.56 -16.40 8.95
N GLY A 57 -9.06 -17.55 8.52
CA GLY A 57 -9.83 -18.60 7.86
C GLY A 57 -10.38 -18.20 6.48
N PHE A 58 -9.53 -17.67 5.61
CA PHE A 58 -9.81 -17.27 4.23
C PHE A 58 -10.97 -16.25 4.09
N PRO A 59 -10.87 -15.07 4.74
CA PRO A 59 -11.90 -14.04 4.68
C PRO A 59 -12.20 -13.57 3.25
N GLN A 60 -11.20 -13.57 2.37
CA GLN A 60 -11.31 -13.20 0.96
C GLN A 60 -12.35 -14.05 0.19
N ILE A 61 -12.56 -15.31 0.58
CA ILE A 61 -13.60 -16.16 -0.03
C ILE A 61 -14.91 -16.00 0.74
N LYS A 62 -14.85 -16.07 2.08
CA LYS A 62 -16.04 -16.07 2.95
C LYS A 62 -16.85 -14.76 2.89
N ARG A 63 -16.17 -13.62 2.72
CA ARG A 63 -16.78 -12.29 2.85
C ARG A 63 -16.76 -11.47 1.56
N PHE A 64 -16.34 -12.05 0.44
CA PHE A 64 -16.28 -11.35 -0.85
C PHE A 64 -17.60 -10.65 -1.18
N TRP A 65 -18.71 -11.39 -1.13
CA TRP A 65 -20.05 -10.85 -1.41
C TRP A 65 -20.49 -9.76 -0.43
N HIS A 66 -20.07 -9.84 0.83
CA HIS A 66 -20.36 -8.79 1.79
C HIS A 66 -19.62 -7.51 1.43
N GLY A 67 -18.33 -7.61 1.08
CA GLY A 67 -17.55 -6.47 0.59
C GLY A 67 -18.19 -5.79 -0.62
N VAL A 68 -18.63 -6.58 -1.62
CA VAL A 68 -19.34 -6.05 -2.79
C VAL A 68 -20.62 -5.30 -2.39
N LYS A 69 -21.42 -5.85 -1.47
CA LYS A 69 -22.64 -5.19 -0.97
C LYS A 69 -22.33 -3.88 -0.22
N VAL A 70 -21.26 -3.84 0.56
CA VAL A 70 -20.78 -2.62 1.24
C VAL A 70 -20.39 -1.56 0.23
N THR A 71 -19.56 -1.90 -0.77
CA THR A 71 -19.11 -0.91 -1.76
C THR A 71 -20.18 -0.51 -2.77
N MET A 72 -21.25 -1.30 -2.91
CA MET A 72 -22.46 -0.91 -3.66
C MET A 72 -23.40 0.03 -2.86
N GLY A 73 -23.07 0.32 -1.61
CA GLY A 73 -23.83 1.24 -0.76
C GLY A 73 -25.08 0.65 -0.12
N ILE A 74 -25.26 -0.68 -0.13
CA ILE A 74 -26.41 -1.34 0.53
C ILE A 74 -26.40 -1.12 2.04
N TYR A 75 -25.23 -0.86 2.60
CA TYR A 75 -25.02 -0.60 4.02
C TYR A 75 -24.63 0.85 4.31
N ASP A 76 -24.77 1.77 3.34
CA ASP A 76 -24.47 3.19 3.56
C ASP A 76 -25.58 3.84 4.39
N ASN A 77 -25.20 4.56 5.45
CA ASN A 77 -26.10 5.38 6.25
C ASN A 77 -25.61 6.85 6.24
N PRO A 78 -26.45 7.83 5.86
CA PRO A 78 -26.07 9.23 5.82
C PRO A 78 -25.74 9.85 7.19
N ASP A 79 -26.11 9.19 8.29
CA ASP A 79 -25.77 9.63 9.65
C ASP A 79 -24.42 9.09 10.15
N ASP A 80 -23.75 8.22 9.37
CA ASP A 80 -22.44 7.66 9.75
C ASP A 80 -21.31 8.69 9.58
N GLU A 81 -20.34 8.66 10.50
CA GLU A 81 -19.16 9.53 10.42
C GLU A 81 -18.25 9.13 9.23
N GLY A 82 -18.03 10.05 8.29
CA GLY A 82 -17.10 9.86 7.18
C GLY A 82 -17.20 10.92 6.09
N ASP A 83 -16.06 11.35 5.56
CA ASP A 83 -16.01 12.37 4.49
C ASP A 83 -16.40 11.82 3.11
N LEU A 84 -16.37 10.48 2.95
CA LEU A 84 -16.61 9.76 1.70
C LEU A 84 -17.51 8.56 1.94
N ASN A 85 -18.37 8.24 0.96
CA ASN A 85 -19.11 6.98 0.98
C ASN A 85 -18.20 5.79 0.61
N HIS A 86 -18.65 4.56 0.91
CA HIS A 86 -17.86 3.34 0.71
C HIS A 86 -17.40 3.16 -0.75
N PHE A 87 -18.24 3.53 -1.73
CA PHE A 87 -17.89 3.45 -3.15
C PHE A 87 -16.77 4.42 -3.55
N ARG A 88 -16.83 5.67 -3.08
CA ARG A 88 -15.81 6.68 -3.36
C ARG A 88 -14.49 6.29 -2.71
N ALA A 89 -14.52 5.80 -1.47
CA ALA A 89 -13.33 5.29 -0.80
C ALA A 89 -12.67 4.16 -1.61
N LEU A 90 -13.45 3.19 -2.12
CA LEU A 90 -12.94 2.13 -2.99
C LEU A 90 -12.32 2.70 -4.27
N THR A 91 -13.00 3.63 -4.94
CA THR A 91 -12.54 4.22 -6.20
C THR A 91 -11.25 5.03 -6.02
N THR A 92 -11.11 5.76 -4.91
CA THR A 92 -9.87 6.47 -4.57
C THR A 92 -8.72 5.50 -4.35
N ALA A 93 -8.95 4.42 -3.59
CA ALA A 93 -7.92 3.41 -3.36
C ALA A 93 -7.48 2.71 -4.66
N LEU A 94 -8.41 2.46 -5.59
CA LEU A 94 -8.11 1.86 -6.91
C LEU A 94 -7.43 2.84 -7.88
N SER A 95 -7.61 4.14 -7.69
CA SER A 95 -7.04 5.17 -8.57
C SER A 95 -5.57 5.50 -8.30
N ALA A 96 -5.04 5.06 -7.14
CA ALA A 96 -3.65 5.23 -6.74
C ALA A 96 -2.74 4.18 -7.41
#